data_AF-A0A2V2UKU5-F1
#
_entry.id   AF-A0A2V2UKU5-F1
#
_cell.length_a   1.000
_cell.length_b   1.000
_cell.length_c   1.000
_cell.angle_alpha   90.00
_cell.angle_beta   90.00
_cell.angle_gamma   90.00
#
_symmetry.space_group_name_H-M   'P 1'
#
loop_
_entity.id
_entity.type
_entity.pdbx_description
1 polymer ?
#
loop_
_entity_poly.entity_id
_entity_poly.type
_entity_poly.pdbx_seq_one_letter_code
_entity_poly.pdbx_strand_id
1 'polypeptide(L)'
;MEHRATEFMESMRYVRGAGGPSTLASYLQDTESCRCHSGDIVCLPTGIAVGHGPRTNAVAHSTLRQLFEVKEDQFSFDVFTLEQEGDAPPLGDYFGFAGNNVLLTWKDEHGLLAVDQYQQKQPQAEMNVVYLEPGCHFLSFYGVISRQTCWCKKDTSGPWTASPPRG
;
A
#
# COMPACT_ATOMS: atom_id res chain seq x y z
N MET A 1 -16.79 6.35 14.07
CA MET A 1 -16.15 5.12 13.55
C MET A 1 -17.21 4.12 13.06
N GLU A 2 -18.44 4.11 13.61
CA GLU A 2 -19.54 3.22 13.20
C GLU A 2 -20.06 3.41 11.76
N HIS A 3 -19.93 4.59 11.15
CA HIS A 3 -20.47 4.84 9.81
C HIS A 3 -19.73 4.14 8.64
N ARG A 4 -18.57 3.52 8.87
CA ARG A 4 -17.79 2.82 7.82
C ARG A 4 -17.92 1.29 7.87
N ALA A 5 -18.54 0.73 8.91
CA ALA A 5 -18.75 -0.72 9.01
C ALA A 5 -19.75 -1.23 7.96
N THR A 6 -20.71 -0.40 7.56
CA THR A 6 -21.65 -0.69 6.47
C THR A 6 -20.95 -0.71 5.10
N GLU A 7 -19.97 0.16 4.86
CA GLU A 7 -19.13 0.16 3.65
C GLU A 7 -18.37 -1.16 3.50
N PHE A 8 -17.86 -1.70 4.61
CA PHE A 8 -17.18 -2.99 4.63
C PHE A 8 -18.11 -4.12 4.20
N MET A 9 -19.33 -4.19 4.75
CA MET A 9 -20.30 -5.23 4.38
C MET A 9 -20.66 -5.22 2.89
N GLU A 10 -20.89 -4.03 2.32
CA GLU A 10 -21.20 -3.88 0.88
C GLU A 10 -19.98 -4.24 0.01
N SER A 11 -18.79 -3.81 0.40
CA SER A 11 -17.54 -4.18 -0.27
C SER A 11 -17.36 -5.70 -0.30
N MET A 12 -17.68 -6.39 0.80
CA MET A 12 -17.60 -7.85 0.88
C MET A 12 -18.67 -8.57 0.06
N ARG A 13 -19.86 -7.97 -0.13
CA ARG A 13 -20.85 -8.50 -1.07
C ARG A 13 -20.34 -8.41 -2.50
N TYR A 14 -19.75 -7.26 -2.86
CA TYR A 14 -19.17 -7.05 -4.18
C TYR A 14 -18.03 -8.03 -4.48
N VAL A 15 -17.05 -8.16 -3.58
CA VAL A 15 -15.89 -9.07 -3.76
C VAL A 15 -16.36 -10.51 -3.98
N ARG A 16 -17.37 -10.97 -3.24
CA ARG A 16 -17.96 -12.30 -3.44
C ARG A 16 -18.67 -12.44 -4.79
N GLY A 17 -19.45 -11.43 -5.19
CA GLY A 17 -20.10 -11.40 -6.50
C GLY A 17 -19.11 -11.42 -7.67
N ALA A 18 -17.91 -10.86 -7.48
CA ALA A 18 -16.83 -10.86 -8.46
C ALA A 18 -15.98 -12.15 -8.47
N GLY A 19 -16.36 -13.18 -7.71
CA GLY A 19 -15.63 -14.45 -7.64
C GLY A 19 -14.49 -14.50 -6.62
N GLY A 20 -14.43 -13.52 -5.70
CA GLY A 20 -13.52 -13.56 -4.57
C GLY A 20 -13.84 -14.69 -3.57
N PRO A 21 -12.97 -14.93 -2.57
CA PRO A 21 -13.11 -16.05 -1.64
C PRO A 21 -14.45 -16.03 -0.89
N SER A 22 -15.13 -17.18 -0.83
CA SER A 22 -16.44 -17.31 -0.17
C SER A 22 -16.33 -17.59 1.33
N THR A 23 -15.19 -18.12 1.79
CA THR A 23 -14.88 -18.39 3.21
C THR A 23 -14.21 -17.18 3.86
N LEU A 24 -15.02 -16.41 4.61
CA LEU A 24 -14.60 -15.20 5.33
C LEU A 24 -13.86 -15.48 6.65
N ALA A 25 -13.98 -16.70 7.19
CA ALA A 25 -13.80 -16.97 8.62
C ALA A 25 -12.35 -16.92 9.14
N SER A 26 -11.34 -17.11 8.28
CA SER A 26 -9.92 -17.12 8.71
C SER A 26 -9.20 -15.79 8.46
N TYR A 27 -9.64 -14.99 7.50
CA TYR A 27 -8.90 -13.80 7.04
C TYR A 27 -9.50 -12.46 7.48
N LEU A 28 -10.74 -12.46 8.00
CA LEU A 28 -11.51 -11.26 8.33
C LEU A 28 -12.12 -11.33 9.73
N GLN A 29 -11.40 -11.89 10.69
CA GLN A 29 -11.82 -11.80 12.08
C GLN A 29 -11.55 -10.37 12.58
N ASP A 30 -12.56 -9.74 13.15
CA ASP A 30 -12.37 -8.54 13.95
C ASP A 30 -11.39 -8.88 15.07
N THR A 31 -10.15 -8.43 14.89
CA THR A 31 -9.15 -8.52 15.95
C THR A 31 -9.46 -7.42 16.94
N GLU A 32 -9.69 -7.78 18.19
CA GLU A 32 -10.03 -6.81 19.23
C GLU A 32 -8.97 -5.70 19.27
N SER A 33 -9.42 -4.44 19.36
CA SER A 33 -8.58 -3.23 19.33
C SER A 33 -7.79 -2.99 18.03
N CYS A 34 -7.97 -3.79 16.97
CA CYS A 34 -7.33 -3.57 15.68
C CYS A 34 -7.95 -2.38 14.95
N ARG A 35 -7.10 -1.47 14.47
CA ARG A 35 -7.48 -0.37 13.59
C ARG A 35 -6.61 -0.43 12.37
N CYS A 36 -7.23 -0.55 11.20
CA CYS A 36 -6.53 -0.64 9.92
C CYS A 36 -7.28 0.21 8.88
N HIS A 37 -6.53 0.99 8.12
CA HIS A 37 -7.03 1.74 6.98
C HIS A 37 -6.40 1.21 5.71
N SER A 38 -7.21 0.83 4.72
CA SER A 38 -6.71 0.22 3.48
C SER A 38 -5.76 1.13 2.70
N GLY A 39 -5.96 2.45 2.76
CA GLY A 39 -5.04 3.43 2.17
C GLY A 39 -3.67 3.49 2.83
N ASP A 40 -3.46 2.88 4.00
CA ASP A 40 -2.14 2.74 4.61
C ASP A 40 -1.41 1.47 4.14
N ILE A 41 -2.03 0.64 3.30
CA ILE A 41 -1.43 -0.59 2.76
C ILE A 41 -1.05 -0.37 1.30
N VAL A 42 0.24 -0.55 1.01
CA VAL A 42 0.82 -0.39 -0.33
C VAL A 42 1.40 -1.72 -0.77
N CYS A 43 0.99 -2.21 -1.93
CA CYS A 43 1.54 -3.43 -2.51
C CYS A 43 2.94 -3.17 -3.07
N LEU A 44 3.88 -4.06 -2.72
CA LEU A 44 5.26 -4.05 -3.15
C LEU A 44 5.53 -5.26 -4.06
N PRO A 45 6.56 -5.24 -4.90
CA PRO A 45 6.98 -6.41 -5.67
C PRO A 45 7.29 -7.64 -4.79
N THR A 46 7.80 -7.43 -3.57
CA THR A 46 8.20 -8.51 -2.64
C THR A 46 7.27 -8.66 -1.44
N GLY A 47 6.12 -7.97 -1.40
CA GLY A 47 5.25 -8.00 -0.23
C GLY A 47 4.33 -6.77 -0.10
N ILE A 48 4.19 -6.25 1.11
CA ILE A 48 3.40 -5.04 1.40
C ILE A 48 4.14 -4.09 2.34
N ALA A 49 3.97 -2.79 2.12
CA ALA A 49 4.27 -1.75 3.10
C ALA A 49 2.98 -1.35 3.81
N VAL A 50 3.07 -1.17 5.13
CA VAL A 50 1.94 -0.81 5.99
C VAL A 50 2.35 0.43 6.79
N GLY A 51 1.59 1.51 6.65
CA GLY A 51 1.75 2.72 7.46
C GLY A 51 1.33 2.49 8.90
N HIS A 52 2.19 2.83 9.86
CA HIS A 52 1.88 2.85 11.28
C HIS A 52 1.61 4.28 11.71
N GLY A 53 0.43 4.58 12.27
CA GLY A 53 0.11 5.94 12.66
C GLY A 53 -1.28 6.06 13.29
N PRO A 54 -1.94 7.23 13.17
CA PRO A 54 -3.21 7.49 13.84
C PRO A 54 -4.36 6.60 13.35
N ARG A 55 -4.27 6.11 12.10
CA ARG A 55 -5.30 5.31 11.42
C ARG A 55 -5.07 3.81 11.53
N THR A 56 -3.81 3.38 11.39
CA THR A 56 -3.41 1.97 11.40
C THR A 56 -2.48 1.70 12.57
N ASN A 57 -2.88 0.79 13.47
CA ASN A 57 -2.20 0.57 14.74
C ASN A 57 -1.32 -0.69 14.75
N ALA A 58 -0.52 -0.84 15.81
CA ALA A 58 0.45 -1.94 15.97
C ALA A 58 -0.20 -3.34 15.86
N VAL A 59 -1.42 -3.47 16.38
CA VAL A 59 -2.20 -4.72 16.31
C VAL A 59 -2.45 -5.12 14.86
N ALA A 60 -2.83 -4.16 13.99
CA ALA A 60 -3.02 -4.42 12.56
C ALA A 60 -1.75 -4.95 11.89
N HIS A 61 -0.57 -4.42 12.23
CA HIS A 61 0.69 -4.94 11.69
C HIS A 61 0.95 -6.37 12.12
N SER A 62 0.75 -6.69 13.40
CA SER A 62 0.93 -8.06 13.90
C SER A 62 -0.02 -9.04 13.22
N THR A 63 -1.28 -8.65 13.02
CA THR A 63 -2.27 -9.47 12.34
C THR A 63 -1.90 -9.66 10.86
N LEU A 64 -1.53 -8.59 10.14
CA LEU A 64 -1.12 -8.68 8.73
C LEU A 64 0.13 -9.54 8.56
N ARG A 65 1.12 -9.41 9.45
CA ARG A 65 2.30 -10.27 9.44
C ARG A 65 1.92 -11.74 9.66
N GLN A 66 1.07 -12.04 10.64
CA GLN A 66 0.61 -13.42 10.87
C GLN A 66 -0.17 -14.00 9.68
N LEU A 67 -0.94 -13.17 8.98
CA LEU A 67 -1.77 -13.60 7.85
C LEU A 67 -0.95 -13.83 6.56
N PHE A 68 0.08 -13.02 6.32
CA PHE A 68 0.77 -12.98 5.04
C PHE A 68 2.25 -13.37 5.06
N GLU A 69 2.89 -13.48 6.24
CA GLU A 69 4.27 -13.95 6.33
C GLU A 69 4.34 -15.46 6.04
N VAL A 70 4.40 -15.81 4.75
CA VAL A 70 4.67 -17.17 4.29
C VAL A 70 6.19 -17.31 4.17
N LYS A 71 6.79 -18.04 5.12
CA LYS A 71 8.21 -18.44 5.08
C LYS A 71 8.38 -19.75 4.31
N GLU A 72 7.96 -19.77 3.05
CA GLU A 72 8.31 -20.88 2.15
C GLU A 72 9.46 -20.44 1.25
N ASP A 73 10.48 -21.28 1.13
CA ASP A 73 11.77 -21.02 0.44
C ASP A 73 11.67 -20.61 -1.05
N GLN A 74 10.47 -20.53 -1.63
CA GLN A 74 10.25 -20.21 -3.04
C GLN A 74 9.61 -18.83 -3.29
N PHE A 75 8.89 -18.25 -2.31
CA PHE A 75 8.29 -16.92 -2.43
C PHE A 75 8.26 -16.25 -1.05
N SER A 76 9.22 -15.37 -0.76
CA SER A 76 9.20 -14.55 0.46
C SER A 76 8.20 -13.40 0.28
N PHE A 77 7.15 -13.36 1.09
CA PHE A 77 6.24 -12.22 1.17
C PHE A 77 6.55 -11.41 2.43
N ASP A 78 7.07 -10.21 2.26
CA ASP A 78 7.53 -9.36 3.35
C ASP A 78 6.49 -8.32 3.76
N VAL A 79 6.32 -8.13 5.07
CA VAL A 79 5.48 -7.06 5.63
C VAL A 79 6.37 -5.98 6.26
N PHE A 80 6.48 -4.84 5.58
CA PHE A 80 7.26 -3.67 6.02
C PHE A 80 6.37 -2.68 6.77
N THR A 81 6.74 -2.34 8.00
CA THR A 81 6.11 -1.24 8.73
C THR A 81 6.78 0.09 8.38
N LEU A 82 6.02 1.14 8.06
CA LEU A 82 6.55 2.50 7.89
C LEU A 82 5.89 3.42 8.90
N GLU A 83 6.66 4.03 9.78
CA GLU A 83 6.16 4.98 10.78
C GLU A 83 5.70 6.26 10.10
N GLN A 84 4.47 6.69 10.41
CA GLN A 84 3.83 7.89 9.90
C GLN A 84 3.61 8.91 11.01
N GLU A 85 3.77 10.18 10.67
CA GLU A 85 3.46 11.28 11.57
C GLU A 85 1.95 11.48 11.74
N GLY A 86 1.55 12.18 12.80
CA GLY A 86 0.14 12.28 13.19
C GLY A 86 -0.75 13.03 12.20
N ASP A 87 -0.18 13.91 11.39
CA ASP A 87 -0.84 14.68 10.34
C ASP A 87 -0.63 14.11 8.93
N ALA A 88 0.19 13.06 8.79
CA ALA A 88 0.49 12.46 7.50
C ALA A 88 -0.77 11.89 6.82
N PRO A 89 -0.96 12.08 5.51
CA PRO A 89 -2.04 11.46 4.74
C PRO A 89 -1.88 9.92 4.70
N PRO A 90 -2.88 9.17 4.20
CA PRO A 90 -2.75 7.73 3.99
C PRO A 90 -1.49 7.37 3.20
N LEU A 91 -0.79 6.29 3.58
CA LEU A 91 0.49 5.93 2.97
C LEU A 91 0.43 5.86 1.44
N GLY A 92 -0.62 5.25 0.90
CA GLY A 92 -0.82 5.07 -0.54
C GLY A 92 -1.07 6.36 -1.34
N ASP A 93 -1.34 7.48 -0.68
CA ASP A 93 -1.49 8.77 -1.37
C ASP A 93 -0.16 9.36 -1.80
N TYR A 94 0.89 9.10 -1.01
CA TYR A 94 2.21 9.72 -1.18
C TYR A 94 3.34 8.72 -1.36
N PHE A 95 3.12 7.41 -1.18
CA PHE A 95 4.15 6.38 -1.32
C PHE A 95 3.65 5.18 -2.13
N GLY A 96 4.42 4.77 -3.14
CA GLY A 96 4.10 3.57 -3.92
C GLY A 96 5.17 3.24 -4.96
N PHE A 97 4.90 2.22 -5.77
CA PHE A 97 5.92 1.63 -6.66
C PHE A 97 5.57 1.84 -8.13
N ALA A 98 6.54 1.90 -9.02
CA ALA A 98 6.37 2.12 -10.46
C ALA A 98 7.31 1.25 -11.30
N GLY A 99 7.21 -0.06 -11.15
CA GLY A 99 8.06 -1.04 -11.81
C GLY A 99 8.70 -1.93 -10.74
N ASN A 100 9.68 -2.72 -11.17
CA ASN A 100 10.41 -3.59 -10.25
C ASN A 100 11.28 -2.79 -9.27
N ASN A 101 11.84 -1.65 -9.69
CA ASN A 101 12.83 -0.90 -8.89
C ASN A 101 12.58 0.61 -8.85
N VAL A 102 11.36 1.08 -9.11
CA VAL A 102 11.05 2.53 -9.06
C VAL A 102 10.10 2.79 -7.91
N LEU A 103 10.47 3.70 -7.03
CA LEU A 103 9.65 4.18 -5.94
C LEU A 103 9.09 5.56 -6.30
N LEU A 104 7.79 5.73 -6.23
CA LEU A 104 7.10 7.02 -6.32
C LEU A 104 6.86 7.52 -4.91
N THR A 105 7.29 8.75 -4.66
CA THR A 105 7.05 9.39 -3.36
C THR A 105 6.79 10.87 -3.50
N TRP A 106 6.04 11.51 -2.61
CA TRP A 106 5.97 12.97 -2.57
C TRP A 106 7.31 13.58 -2.14
N LYS A 107 7.59 14.77 -2.67
CA LYS A 107 8.77 15.57 -2.30
C LYS A 107 8.49 16.42 -1.06
N ASP A 108 8.05 15.78 0.02
CA ASP A 108 7.78 16.38 1.32
C ASP A 108 8.45 15.59 2.44
N GLU A 109 8.26 16.04 3.69
CA GLU A 109 8.87 15.43 4.87
C GLU A 109 8.42 13.98 5.05
N HIS A 110 7.13 13.70 4.84
CA HIS A 110 6.55 12.37 4.97
C HIS A 110 7.07 11.40 3.90
N GLY A 111 7.17 11.85 2.65
CA GLY A 111 7.68 11.06 1.54
C GLY A 111 9.17 10.76 1.67
N LEU A 112 9.97 11.73 2.13
CA LEU A 112 11.40 11.53 2.40
C LEU A 112 11.63 10.55 3.55
N LEU A 113 10.88 10.68 4.64
CA LEU A 113 10.95 9.78 5.79
C LEU A 113 10.57 8.35 5.41
N ALA A 114 9.51 8.16 4.61
CA ALA A 114 9.08 6.84 4.15
C ALA A 114 10.13 6.15 3.28
N VAL A 115 10.82 6.91 2.40
CA VAL A 115 11.91 6.40 1.55
C VAL A 115 13.09 5.94 2.41
N ASP A 116 13.53 6.77 3.36
CA ASP A 116 14.65 6.44 4.24
C ASP A 116 14.38 5.17 5.06
N GLN A 117 13.20 5.09 5.69
CA GLN A 117 12.78 3.89 6.43
C GLN A 117 12.72 2.64 5.54
N TYR A 118 12.27 2.77 4.29
CA TYR A 118 12.22 1.67 3.35
C TYR A 118 13.61 1.21 2.92
N GLN A 119 14.49 2.15 2.55
CA GLN A 119 15.87 1.87 2.14
C GLN A 119 16.69 1.23 3.27
N GLN A 120 16.50 1.65 4.52
CA GLN A 120 17.13 1.02 5.68
C GLN A 120 16.73 -0.45 5.85
N LYS A 121 15.50 -0.82 5.46
CA LYS A 121 14.99 -2.20 5.52
C LYS A 121 15.39 -3.05 4.32
N GLN A 122 15.74 -2.41 3.19
CA GLN A 122 16.24 -3.08 1.99
C GLN A 122 17.55 -2.45 1.48
N PRO A 123 18.66 -2.59 2.23
CA PRO A 123 19.93 -1.98 1.86
C PRO A 123 20.57 -2.56 0.58
N GLN A 124 20.09 -3.71 0.11
CA GLN A 124 20.61 -4.40 -1.07
C GLN A 124 19.83 -4.08 -2.36
N ALA A 125 18.69 -3.40 -2.28
CA ALA A 125 17.87 -3.08 -3.44
C ALA A 125 18.27 -1.72 -4.03
N GLU A 126 18.82 -1.72 -5.25
CA GLU A 126 19.05 -0.49 -6.01
C GLU A 126 17.71 0.07 -6.51
N MET A 127 17.10 0.93 -5.70
CA MET A 127 15.80 1.57 -5.97
C MET A 127 16.00 2.98 -6.55
N ASN A 128 15.34 3.26 -7.69
CA ASN A 128 15.26 4.59 -8.26
C ASN A 128 14.06 5.34 -7.66
N VAL A 129 14.31 6.47 -6.98
CA VAL A 129 13.26 7.25 -6.33
C VAL A 129 12.84 8.42 -7.21
N VAL A 130 11.57 8.44 -7.58
CA VAL A 130 10.94 9.53 -8.33
C VAL A 130 10.09 10.35 -7.38
N TYR A 131 10.52 11.60 -7.18
CA TYR A 131 9.82 12.56 -6.35
C TYR A 131 8.73 13.28 -7.14
N LEU A 132 7.51 13.23 -6.62
CA LEU A 132 6.32 13.90 -7.14
C LEU A 132 6.03 15.16 -6.33
N GLU A 133 5.29 16.10 -6.91
CA GLU A 133 4.82 17.26 -6.17
C GLU A 133 3.76 16.84 -5.14
N PRO A 134 3.81 17.36 -3.89
CA PRO A 134 2.79 17.09 -2.89
C PRO A 134 1.38 17.42 -3.39
N GLY A 135 0.41 16.56 -3.07
CA GLY A 135 -0.98 16.68 -3.56
C GLY A 135 -1.24 15.99 -4.91
N CYS A 136 -0.21 15.46 -5.57
CA CYS A 136 -0.43 14.60 -6.75
C CYS A 136 -0.87 13.21 -6.30
N HIS A 137 -2.00 12.73 -6.81
CA HIS A 137 -2.39 11.34 -6.64
C HIS A 137 -1.82 10.50 -7.77
N PHE A 138 -1.28 9.33 -7.44
CA PHE A 138 -0.86 8.36 -8.43
C PHE A 138 -1.55 7.02 -8.18
N LEU A 139 -1.85 6.33 -9.28
CA LEU A 139 -2.32 4.97 -9.26
C LEU A 139 -1.22 4.11 -9.86
N SER A 140 -0.76 3.13 -9.10
CA SER A 140 0.14 2.10 -9.60
C SER A 140 -0.50 0.73 -9.51
N PHE A 141 -0.39 -0.02 -10.60
CA PHE A 141 -0.89 -1.38 -10.67
C PHE A 141 0.24 -2.33 -11.09
N TYR A 142 0.53 -3.29 -10.22
CA TYR A 142 1.42 -4.42 -10.53
C TYR A 142 0.60 -5.57 -11.12
N GLY A 143 0.78 -5.86 -12.41
CA GLY A 143 0.12 -6.97 -13.09
C GLY A 143 1.11 -8.09 -13.42
N VAL A 144 0.69 -9.35 -13.26
CA VAL A 144 1.47 -10.57 -13.53
C VAL A 144 1.97 -10.64 -14.99
N ILE A 145 1.35 -9.89 -15.90
CA ILE A 145 1.80 -9.73 -17.29
C ILE A 145 2.74 -8.52 -17.39
N SER A 146 3.90 -8.57 -16.71
CA SER A 146 5.12 -7.79 -16.95
C SER A 146 5.00 -6.31 -17.37
N ARG A 147 3.92 -5.62 -17.01
CA ARG A 147 3.62 -4.23 -17.37
C ARG A 147 3.01 -3.53 -16.19
N GLN A 148 3.85 -2.84 -15.43
CA GLN A 148 3.40 -1.91 -14.43
C GLN A 148 2.97 -0.62 -15.13
N THR A 149 1.73 -0.21 -14.91
CA THR A 149 1.20 1.04 -15.46
C THR A 149 1.00 2.01 -14.31
N CYS A 150 1.60 3.19 -14.42
CA CYS A 150 1.47 4.25 -13.44
C CYS A 150 0.77 5.44 -14.06
N TRP A 151 -0.28 5.89 -13.40
CA TRP A 151 -1.03 7.08 -13.76
C TRP A 151 -0.81 8.11 -12.68
N CYS A 152 -0.51 9.36 -13.05
CA CYS A 152 -0.37 10.46 -12.10
C CYS A 152 -1.40 11.54 -12.45
N LYS A 153 -1.92 12.21 -11.43
CA LYS A 153 -2.89 13.28 -11.57
C LYS A 153 -2.63 14.35 -10.50
N LYS A 154 -2.40 15.57 -10.96
CA LYS A 154 -2.04 16.74 -10.14
C LYS A 154 -3.24 17.42 -9.47
N ASP A 155 -4.46 17.26 -10.00
CA ASP A 155 -5.70 17.88 -9.49
C ASP A 155 -6.93 17.03 -9.81
N THR A 156 -7.96 17.00 -8.94
CA THR A 156 -9.20 16.19 -9.11
C THR A 156 -9.98 16.45 -10.40
N SER A 157 -9.75 17.58 -11.08
CA SER A 157 -10.45 18.00 -12.32
C SER A 157 -9.73 17.68 -13.64
N GLY A 158 -8.46 17.26 -13.61
CA GLY A 158 -7.68 16.97 -14.83
C GLY A 158 -7.82 15.53 -15.37
N PRO A 159 -7.50 15.26 -16.65
CA PRO A 159 -7.40 13.88 -17.16
C PRO A 159 -6.19 13.17 -16.54
N TRP A 160 -6.32 11.87 -16.26
CA TRP A 160 -5.19 11.04 -15.82
C TRP A 160 -4.16 10.92 -16.95
N THR A 161 -2.88 11.15 -16.64
CA THR A 161 -1.80 10.95 -17.61
C THR A 161 -1.08 9.64 -17.32
N ALA A 162 -1.03 8.75 -18.31
CA ALA A 162 -0.26 7.51 -18.24
C ALA A 162 1.21 7.82 -18.55
N SER A 163 2.11 7.40 -17.67
CA SER A 163 3.52 7.27 -18.05
C SER A 163 3.72 5.84 -18.59
N PRO A 164 4.12 5.65 -19.86
CA PRO A 164 4.42 4.31 -20.36
C PRO A 164 5.62 3.73 -19.60
N PRO A 165 5.66 2.40 -19.36
CA PRO A 165 6.85 1.76 -18.84
C PRO A 165 8.00 2.00 -19.82
N ARG A 166 9.09 2.64 -19.37
CA ARG A 166 10.33 2.65 -20.16
C ARG A 166 10.89 1.23 -20.08
N GLY A 167 10.85 0.53 -21.22
CA GLY A 167 11.46 -0.80 -21.39
C GLY A 167 12.98 -0.75 -21.43
#